data_AF-A0A943KDI3-F1
#
_entry.id   AF-A0A943KDI3-F1
#
_cell.length_a   1.000
_cell.length_b   1.000
_cell.length_c   1.000
_cell.angle_alpha   90.00
_cell.angle_beta   90.00
_cell.angle_gamma   90.00
#
_symmetry.space_group_name_H-M   'P 1'
#
loop_
_entity.id
_entity.type
_entity.pdbx_description
1 polymer ?
#
loop_
_entity_poly.entity_id
_entity_poly.type
_entity_poly.pdbx_seq_one_letter_code
_entity_poly.pdbx_strand_id
1 'polypeptide(L)'
;MTTVQTKRQAWRCIVSWALAAACMVMIFCFSQQSGSDSQSLSDGVLAGIFDVVGLLIPSAVLRKMAHAAEFALLAILLFHALYQTCGRGRPYLSWGMTVLYAVTDELHQILIPGRACRFFDVCVDALGALAGVLFCLLVLALWKKYRVKKTEK
;
A
#
# COMPACT_ATOMS: atom_id res chain seq x y z
N MET A 1 4.59 -34.73 -11.75
CA MET A 1 4.12 -33.35 -11.54
C MET A 1 5.27 -32.52 -10.96
N THR A 2 6.25 -32.02 -11.73
CA THR A 2 7.54 -31.61 -11.08
C THR A 2 8.32 -30.42 -11.64
N THR A 3 8.17 -29.99 -12.90
CA THR A 3 9.00 -28.88 -13.45
C THR A 3 8.21 -27.67 -13.97
N VAL A 4 7.02 -27.89 -14.53
CA VAL A 4 6.19 -26.79 -15.06
C VAL A 4 5.50 -26.01 -13.93
N GLN A 5 5.06 -26.71 -12.87
CA GLN A 5 4.42 -26.07 -11.71
C GLN A 5 5.40 -25.19 -10.92
N THR A 6 6.66 -25.62 -10.79
CA THR A 6 7.72 -24.85 -10.11
C THR A 6 8.13 -23.62 -10.92
N LYS A 7 8.26 -23.73 -12.25
CA LYS A 7 8.47 -22.56 -13.13
C LYS A 7 7.34 -21.54 -13.03
N ARG A 8 6.07 -21.99 -13.06
CA ARG A 8 4.91 -21.10 -12.95
C ARG A 8 4.83 -20.42 -11.58
N GLN A 9 5.16 -21.12 -10.50
CA GLN A 9 5.21 -20.54 -9.16
C GLN A 9 6.34 -19.51 -9.04
N ALA A 10 7.54 -19.83 -9.53
CA ALA A 10 8.67 -18.89 -9.56
C ALA A 10 8.30 -17.61 -10.31
N TRP A 11 7.63 -17.73 -11.46
CA TRP A 11 7.18 -16.56 -12.23
C TRP A 11 6.18 -15.68 -11.48
N ARG A 12 5.23 -16.29 -10.77
CA ARG A 12 4.29 -15.56 -9.91
C ARG A 12 5.01 -14.83 -8.77
N CYS A 13 6.03 -15.45 -8.16
CA CYS A 13 6.84 -14.78 -7.14
C CYS A 13 7.55 -13.57 -7.73
N ILE A 14 8.25 -13.73 -8.85
CA ILE A 14 9.00 -12.66 -9.52
C ILE A 14 8.08 -11.48 -9.85
N VAL A 15 6.94 -11.75 -10.49
CA VAL A 15 5.98 -10.70 -10.83
C VAL A 15 5.43 -10.00 -9.58
N SER A 16 5.13 -10.74 -8.52
CA SER A 16 4.58 -10.15 -7.28
C SER A 16 5.58 -9.23 -6.58
N TRP A 17 6.86 -9.64 -6.52
CA TRP A 17 7.93 -8.82 -5.96
C TRP A 17 8.24 -7.61 -6.87
N ALA A 18 8.19 -7.78 -8.18
CA ALA A 18 8.36 -6.68 -9.13
C ALA A 18 7.25 -5.61 -8.97
N LEU A 19 6.00 -6.02 -8.77
CA LEU A 19 4.89 -5.10 -8.50
C LEU A 19 5.08 -4.36 -7.16
N ALA A 20 5.50 -5.05 -6.11
CA ALA A 20 5.81 -4.41 -4.84
C ALA A 20 6.94 -3.38 -4.98
N ALA A 21 8.01 -3.72 -5.70
CA ALA A 21 9.11 -2.81 -5.98
C ALA A 21 8.67 -1.60 -6.82
N ALA A 22 7.83 -1.81 -7.84
CA ALA A 22 7.26 -0.72 -8.64
C ALA A 22 6.40 0.22 -7.78
N CYS A 23 5.63 -0.31 -6.83
CA CYS A 23 4.88 0.49 -5.86
C CYS A 23 5.81 1.31 -4.95
N MET A 24 6.92 0.73 -4.49
CA MET A 24 7.93 1.46 -3.71
C MET A 24 8.53 2.62 -4.52
N VAL A 25 8.90 2.37 -5.79
CA VAL A 25 9.41 3.41 -6.69
C VAL A 25 8.37 4.52 -6.90
N MET A 26 7.10 4.16 -7.09
CA MET A 26 6.02 5.14 -7.22
C MET A 26 5.91 6.03 -5.97
N ILE A 27 5.89 5.44 -4.78
CA ILE A 27 5.85 6.18 -3.50
C ILE A 27 7.04 7.12 -3.40
N PHE A 28 8.24 6.63 -3.72
CA PHE A 28 9.46 7.44 -3.69
C PHE A 28 9.38 8.64 -4.65
N CYS A 29 8.90 8.44 -5.87
CA CYS A 29 8.72 9.51 -6.85
C CYS A 29 7.68 10.55 -6.39
N PHE A 30 6.61 10.13 -5.71
CA PHE A 30 5.62 11.05 -5.13
C PHE A 30 6.16 11.77 -3.90
N SER A 31 6.95 11.10 -3.07
CA SER A 31 7.61 11.67 -1.90
C SER A 31 8.64 12.75 -2.26
N GLN A 32 9.31 12.62 -3.42
CA GLN A 32 10.20 13.65 -3.97
C GLN A 32 9.52 14.94 -4.39
N GLN A 33 8.20 14.93 -4.62
CA GLN A 33 7.50 16.13 -5.07
C GLN A 33 7.44 17.18 -3.97
N SER A 34 7.69 18.43 -4.37
CA SER A 34 7.64 19.57 -3.47
C SER A 34 6.24 19.71 -2.84
N GLY A 35 6.16 20.39 -1.69
CA GLY A 35 4.90 20.67 -1.03
C GLY A 35 3.89 21.39 -1.92
N SER A 36 4.36 22.25 -2.84
CA SER A 36 3.53 23.03 -3.77
C SER A 36 3.00 22.20 -4.94
N ASP A 37 3.83 21.33 -5.54
CA ASP A 37 3.40 20.52 -6.68
C ASP A 37 2.32 19.51 -6.24
N SER A 38 2.56 18.82 -5.11
CA SER A 38 1.59 17.89 -4.52
C SER A 38 0.27 18.58 -4.08
N GLN A 39 0.34 19.86 -3.71
CA GLN A 39 -0.81 20.65 -3.30
C GLN A 39 -1.74 20.95 -4.48
N SER A 40 -1.17 21.40 -5.61
CA SER A 40 -1.95 21.71 -6.83
C SER A 40 -2.72 20.50 -7.39
N LEU A 41 -2.11 19.30 -7.35
CA LEU A 41 -2.78 18.06 -7.74
C LEU A 41 -3.97 17.76 -6.82
N SER A 42 -3.78 17.94 -5.52
CA SER A 42 -4.82 17.71 -4.51
C SER A 42 -5.99 18.69 -4.69
N ASP A 43 -5.70 19.96 -4.97
CA ASP A 43 -6.72 20.99 -5.18
C ASP A 43 -7.56 20.71 -6.46
N GLY A 44 -6.94 20.17 -7.51
CA GLY A 44 -7.67 19.71 -8.70
C GLY A 44 -8.62 18.55 -8.43
N VAL A 45 -8.19 17.56 -7.62
CA VAL A 45 -9.07 16.45 -7.19
C VAL A 45 -10.21 16.94 -6.32
N LEU A 46 -9.94 17.89 -5.41
CA LEU A 46 -10.98 18.50 -4.58
C LEU A 46 -12.03 19.24 -5.39
N ALA A 47 -11.64 19.97 -6.42
CA ALA A 47 -12.59 20.63 -7.33
C ALA A 47 -13.56 19.60 -7.94
N GLY A 48 -13.05 18.47 -8.44
CA GLY A 48 -13.88 17.40 -8.99
C GLY A 48 -14.80 16.74 -7.95
N ILE A 49 -14.33 16.49 -6.72
CA ILE A 49 -15.17 15.94 -5.64
C ILE A 49 -16.27 16.93 -5.25
N PHE A 50 -15.94 18.21 -5.17
CA PHE A 50 -16.90 19.26 -4.84
C PHE A 50 -17.99 19.38 -5.91
N ASP A 51 -17.63 19.32 -7.19
CA ASP A 51 -18.60 19.38 -8.30
C ASP A 51 -19.59 18.20 -8.29
N VAL A 52 -19.17 17.02 -7.82
CA VAL A 52 -20.01 15.81 -7.81
C VAL A 52 -20.81 15.66 -6.51
N VAL A 53 -20.19 15.97 -5.36
CA VAL A 53 -20.71 15.59 -4.02
C VAL A 53 -20.95 16.80 -3.11
N GLY A 54 -20.44 17.98 -3.46
CA GLY A 54 -20.56 19.21 -2.65
C GLY A 54 -19.76 19.19 -1.35
N LEU A 55 -18.81 18.26 -1.19
CA LEU A 55 -18.05 18.06 0.05
C LEU A 55 -16.73 18.85 0.01
N LEU A 56 -16.44 19.60 1.08
CA LEU A 56 -15.16 20.30 1.26
C LEU A 56 -14.25 19.52 2.20
N ILE A 57 -13.19 18.92 1.64
CA ILE A 57 -12.11 18.27 2.39
C ILE A 57 -10.85 19.14 2.27
N PRO A 58 -10.11 19.42 3.36
CA PRO A 58 -8.84 20.12 3.23
C PRO A 58 -7.82 19.30 2.42
N SER A 59 -7.14 19.91 1.45
CA SER A 59 -6.18 19.22 0.57
C SER A 59 -5.02 18.58 1.33
N ALA A 60 -4.60 19.18 2.45
CA ALA A 60 -3.63 18.56 3.35
C ALA A 60 -4.10 17.22 3.93
N VAL A 61 -5.40 17.07 4.21
CA VAL A 61 -6.00 15.82 4.69
C VAL A 61 -6.11 14.82 3.53
N LEU A 62 -6.59 15.26 2.38
CA LEU A 62 -6.69 14.41 1.19
C LEU A 62 -5.33 13.80 0.81
N ARG A 63 -4.27 14.60 0.83
CA ARG A 63 -2.90 14.13 0.57
C ARG A 63 -2.43 13.09 1.58
N LYS A 64 -2.66 13.30 2.87
CA LYS A 64 -2.32 12.32 3.91
C LYS A 64 -3.07 11.01 3.73
N MET A 65 -4.34 11.07 3.34
CA MET A 65 -5.16 9.89 3.05
C MET A 65 -4.67 9.16 1.80
N ALA A 66 -4.26 9.89 0.76
CA ALA A 66 -3.67 9.31 -0.44
C ALA A 66 -2.36 8.57 -0.12
N HIS A 67 -1.48 9.18 0.66
CA HIS A 67 -0.23 8.55 1.09
C HIS A 67 -0.48 7.29 1.95
N ALA A 68 -1.40 7.37 2.92
CA ALA A 68 -1.80 6.20 3.70
C ALA A 68 -2.37 5.07 2.82
N ALA A 69 -3.08 5.41 1.74
CA ALA A 69 -3.59 4.44 0.77
C ALA A 69 -2.48 3.81 -0.09
N GLU A 70 -1.44 4.56 -0.43
CA GLU A 70 -0.24 4.03 -1.09
C GLU A 70 0.47 3.00 -0.21
N PHE A 71 0.64 3.27 1.09
CA PHE A 71 1.19 2.30 2.03
C PHE A 71 0.26 1.12 2.28
N ALA A 72 -1.06 1.31 2.27
CA ALA A 72 -2.02 0.21 2.28
C ALA A 72 -1.85 -0.71 1.07
N LEU A 73 -1.69 -0.14 -0.13
CA LEU A 73 -1.41 -0.87 -1.36
C LEU A 73 -0.08 -1.63 -1.29
N LEU A 74 0.98 -0.98 -0.80
CA LEU A 74 2.28 -1.62 -0.61
C LEU A 74 2.19 -2.81 0.36
N ALA A 75 1.46 -2.67 1.47
CA ALA A 75 1.23 -3.77 2.41
C ALA A 75 0.49 -4.94 1.75
N ILE A 76 -0.55 -4.67 0.95
CA ILE A 76 -1.27 -5.70 0.18
C ILE A 76 -0.34 -6.43 -0.80
N LEU A 77 0.49 -5.69 -1.54
CA LEU A 77 1.42 -6.27 -2.51
C LEU A 77 2.50 -7.12 -1.83
N LEU A 78 3.07 -6.65 -0.72
CA LEU A 78 4.02 -7.42 0.08
C LEU A 78 3.37 -8.66 0.71
N PHE A 79 2.13 -8.56 1.19
CA PHE A 79 1.38 -9.71 1.70
C PHE A 79 1.21 -10.76 0.61
N HIS A 80 0.82 -10.34 -0.60
CA HIS A 80 0.67 -11.23 -1.75
C HIS A 80 2.02 -11.85 -2.17
N ALA A 81 3.10 -11.06 -2.24
CA ALA A 81 4.44 -11.56 -2.58
C ALA A 81 4.94 -12.61 -1.58
N LEU A 82 4.74 -12.35 -0.27
CA LEU A 82 5.05 -13.31 0.80
C LEU A 82 4.17 -14.56 0.72
N TYR A 83 2.89 -14.42 0.35
CA TYR A 83 2.01 -15.56 0.13
C TYR A 83 2.53 -16.46 -1.01
N GLN A 84 2.95 -15.89 -2.14
CA GLN A 84 3.49 -16.69 -3.26
C GLN A 84 4.82 -17.35 -2.91
N THR A 85 5.67 -16.66 -2.14
CA THR A 85 7.01 -17.12 -1.78
C THR A 85 6.97 -18.20 -0.70
N CYS A 86 6.16 -18.01 0.35
CA CYS A 86 6.15 -18.87 1.53
C CYS A 86 4.95 -19.83 1.57
N GLY A 87 4.03 -19.76 0.61
CA GLY A 87 2.79 -20.54 0.56
C GLY A 87 1.73 -20.14 1.60
N ARG A 88 1.99 -19.09 2.39
CA ARG A 88 1.09 -18.56 3.42
C ARG A 88 1.28 -17.06 3.60
N GLY A 89 0.19 -16.36 3.90
CA GLY A 89 0.22 -14.95 4.24
C GLY A 89 0.99 -14.71 5.53
N ARG A 90 1.90 -13.74 5.53
CA ARG A 90 2.70 -13.33 6.70
C ARG A 90 2.33 -11.90 7.08
N PRO A 91 1.19 -11.69 7.78
CA PRO A 91 0.64 -10.35 8.02
C PRO A 91 1.61 -9.45 8.77
N TYR A 92 2.23 -9.94 9.84
CA TYR A 92 3.19 -9.17 10.64
C TYR A 92 4.44 -8.75 9.85
N LEU A 93 4.93 -9.62 8.96
CA LEU A 93 6.11 -9.33 8.15
C LEU A 93 5.79 -8.33 7.04
N SER A 94 4.64 -8.48 6.37
CA SER A 94 4.15 -7.52 5.37
C SER A 94 3.97 -6.14 6.01
N TRP A 95 3.26 -6.06 7.14
CA TRP A 95 3.08 -4.80 7.85
C TRP A 95 4.40 -4.19 8.32
N GLY A 96 5.26 -4.98 8.97
CA GLY A 96 6.55 -4.50 9.47
C GLY A 96 7.48 -4.01 8.36
N MET A 97 7.51 -4.68 7.19
CA MET A 97 8.26 -4.21 6.03
C MET A 97 7.72 -2.89 5.49
N THR A 98 6.39 -2.74 5.41
CA THR A 98 5.75 -1.49 4.99
C THR A 98 6.04 -0.34 5.95
N VAL A 99 5.95 -0.58 7.26
CA VAL A 99 6.27 0.43 8.29
C VAL A 99 7.74 0.84 8.22
N LEU A 100 8.65 -0.12 8.04
CA LEU A 100 10.06 0.19 7.85
C LEU A 100 10.28 1.05 6.60
N TYR A 101 9.55 0.78 5.52
CA TYR A 101 9.59 1.61 4.33
C TYR A 101 9.03 3.02 4.56
N ALA A 102 7.94 3.17 5.32
CA ALA A 102 7.39 4.47 5.70
C ALA A 102 8.41 5.31 6.50
N VAL A 103 9.15 4.67 7.41
CA VAL A 103 10.25 5.33 8.12
C VAL A 103 11.32 5.80 7.14
N THR A 104 11.70 4.98 6.15
CA THR A 104 12.69 5.41 5.14
C THR A 104 12.19 6.55 4.26
N ASP A 105 10.88 6.60 3.96
CA ASP A 105 10.27 7.68 3.20
C ASP A 105 10.33 9.01 3.96
N GLU A 106 9.92 9.01 5.23
CA GLU A 106 10.00 10.21 6.08
C GLU A 106 11.45 10.69 6.29
N LEU A 107 12.40 9.77 6.43
CA LEU A 107 13.82 10.11 6.47
C LEU A 107 14.30 10.75 5.16
N HIS A 108 13.81 10.27 4.01
CA HIS A 108 14.10 10.88 2.72
C HIS A 108 13.50 12.28 2.60
N GLN A 109 12.26 12.48 3.08
CA GLN A 109 11.60 13.78 3.06
C GLN A 109 12.34 14.84 3.87
N ILE A 110 13.06 14.49 4.94
CA ILE A 110 13.93 15.45 5.70
C ILE A 110 14.94 16.14 4.80
N LEU A 111 15.42 15.44 3.76
CA LEU A 111 16.42 15.97 2.84
C LEU A 111 15.81 16.99 1.86
N ILE A 112 14.48 17.07 1.79
CA ILE A 112 13.75 17.97 0.89
C ILE A 112 13.47 19.30 1.63
N PRO A 113 13.94 20.44 1.11
CA PRO A 113 13.71 21.74 1.74
C PRO A 113 12.21 22.03 1.94
N GLY A 114 11.84 22.47 3.16
CA GLY A 114 10.45 22.82 3.50
C GLY A 114 9.57 21.65 3.93
N ARG A 115 10.11 20.42 4.01
CA ARG A 115 9.47 19.27 4.67
C ARG A 115 10.07 19.09 6.07
N ALA A 116 9.23 18.73 7.03
CA ALA A 116 9.66 18.38 8.37
C ALA A 116 9.23 16.94 8.62
N CYS A 117 10.13 16.08 9.10
CA CYS A 117 9.76 14.74 9.52
C CYS A 117 8.75 14.82 10.65
N ARG A 118 7.64 14.10 10.47
CA ARG A 118 6.58 14.05 11.47
C ARG A 118 6.36 12.59 11.82
N PHE A 119 6.65 12.26 13.06
CA PHE A 119 6.32 10.95 13.63
C PHE A 119 4.84 10.57 13.40
N PHE A 120 3.95 11.57 13.41
CA PHE A 120 2.54 11.36 13.13
C PHE A 120 2.27 10.88 11.69
N ASP A 121 3.06 11.30 10.71
CA ASP A 121 2.88 10.89 9.32
C ASP A 121 3.27 9.40 9.15
N VAL A 122 4.38 8.95 9.76
CA VAL A 122 4.70 7.51 9.89
C VAL A 122 3.56 6.72 10.54
N CYS A 123 2.92 7.27 11.59
CA CYS A 123 1.82 6.59 12.27
C CYS A 123 0.59 6.42 11.37
N VAL A 124 0.25 7.46 10.59
CA VAL A 124 -0.85 7.43 9.64
C VAL A 124 -0.58 6.39 8.54
N ASP A 125 0.64 6.33 8.03
CA ASP A 125 1.04 5.34 7.03
C ASP A 125 1.06 3.91 7.58
N ALA A 126 1.48 3.75 8.84
CA ALA A 126 1.42 2.47 9.54
C ALA A 126 -0.02 1.98 9.74
N LEU A 127 -0.97 2.89 9.99
CA LEU A 127 -2.40 2.58 10.04
C LEU A 127 -2.96 2.21 8.67
N GLY A 128 -2.54 2.92 7.61
CA GLY A 128 -2.86 2.56 6.23
C GLY A 128 -2.37 1.15 5.88
N ALA A 129 -1.12 0.85 6.19
CA ALA A 129 -0.52 -0.47 6.04
C ALA A 129 -1.31 -1.54 6.81
N LEU A 130 -1.71 -1.26 8.05
CA LEU A 130 -2.51 -2.18 8.86
C LEU A 130 -3.87 -2.44 8.20
N ALA A 131 -4.54 -1.40 7.71
CA ALA A 131 -5.80 -1.54 6.98
C ALA A 131 -5.65 -2.44 5.74
N GLY A 132 -4.57 -2.28 4.98
CA GLY A 132 -4.25 -3.14 3.84
C GLY A 132 -4.06 -4.61 4.23
N VAL A 133 -3.35 -4.90 5.32
CA VAL A 133 -3.19 -6.26 5.83
C VAL A 133 -4.51 -6.86 6.30
N LEU A 134 -5.32 -6.10 7.05
CA LEU A 134 -6.64 -6.55 7.52
C LEU A 134 -7.56 -6.86 6.34
N PHE A 135 -7.52 -6.04 5.29
CA PHE A 135 -8.24 -6.31 4.05
C PHE A 135 -7.84 -7.65 3.42
N CYS A 136 -6.53 -7.94 3.30
CA CYS A 136 -6.08 -9.24 2.80
C CYS A 136 -6.56 -10.42 3.65
N LEU A 137 -6.52 -10.28 4.98
CA LEU A 137 -6.99 -11.33 5.90
C LEU A 137 -8.50 -11.57 5.75
N LEU A 138 -9.29 -10.50 5.62
CA LEU A 138 -10.72 -10.58 5.38
C LEU A 138 -11.02 -11.33 4.07
N VAL A 139 -10.36 -10.96 2.97
CA VAL A 139 -10.52 -11.62 1.66
C VAL A 139 -10.19 -13.10 1.76
N LEU A 140 -9.08 -13.47 2.42
CA LEU A 140 -8.71 -14.87 2.62
C LEU A 140 -9.74 -15.64 3.47
N ALA A 141 -10.26 -15.02 4.53
CA ALA A 141 -11.27 -15.63 5.39
C ALA A 141 -12.58 -15.89 4.63
N LEU A 142 -13.06 -14.90 3.87
CA LEU A 142 -14.24 -15.03 3.02
C LEU A 142 -14.05 -16.10 1.94
N TRP A 143 -12.89 -16.15 1.30
CA TRP A 143 -12.58 -17.15 0.28
C TRP A 143 -12.55 -18.56 0.84
N LYS A 144 -11.94 -18.77 2.01
CA LYS A 144 -11.97 -20.07 2.71
C LYS A 144 -13.40 -20.49 3.04
N LYS A 145 -14.21 -19.58 3.60
CA LYS A 145 -15.62 -19.84 3.93
C LYS A 145 -16.44 -20.23 2.69
N TYR A 146 -16.21 -19.56 1.56
CA TYR A 146 -16.87 -19.87 0.29
C TYR A 146 -16.47 -21.27 -0.25
N ARG A 147 -15.19 -21.63 -0.16
CA ARG A 147 -14.72 -22.96 -0.63
C ARG A 147 -15.26 -24.11 0.19
N VAL A 148 -15.32 -23.97 1.52
CA VAL A 148 -15.88 -25.02 2.41
C VAL A 148 -17.34 -25.29 2.06
N LYS A 149 -18.17 -24.24 1.92
CA LYS A 149 -19.58 -24.37 1.52
C LYS A 149 -19.78 -25.02 0.15
N LYS A 150 -18.83 -24.90 -0.77
CA LYS A 150 -18.89 -25.54 -2.09
C LYS A 150 -18.53 -27.03 -2.03
N THR A 151 -17.73 -27.46 -1.07
CA THR A 151 -17.38 -28.88 -0.89
C THR A 151 -18.48 -29.64 -0.14
N GLU A 152 -19.32 -28.96 0.63
CA GLU A 152 -20.48 -29.53 1.33
C GLU A 152 -21.75 -29.63 0.47
N LYS A 153 -21.76 -29.06 -0.73
CA LYS A 153 -22.85 -29.15 -1.73
C LYS A 153 -22.44 -30.03 -2.89
#